data_AF-A0A2Z6MJ73-F1
#
_entry.id   AF-A0A2Z6MJ73-F1
#
_cell.length_a   1.000
_cell.length_b   1.000
_cell.length_c   1.000
_cell.angle_alpha   90.00
_cell.angle_beta   90.00
_cell.angle_gamma   90.00
#
_symmetry.space_group_name_H-M   'P 1'
#
loop_
_entity.id
_entity.type
_entity.pdbx_description
1 polymer ?
#
loop_
_entity_poly.entity_id
_entity_poly.type
_entity_poly.pdbx_seq_one_letter_code
_entity_poly.pdbx_strand_id
1 'polypeptide(L)'
;MGVIGLGRGSLSLISQIGSSLGGNMFSQCLVPSNTNPSITSHMSFGHGSEVLGNDVVSTPLVFNDASNGAYDTQYFVTLLGISVEDINLPFKNGSSLDHIVKGNMMIDSGTPTILLPEEFYHRLMEKVRDKVSLEPIADSISLGYQLCYRTQTNFSGPTLTAHFEGADVVLTPTQIFIPVEDDVFCFAFSSTFSNEYGIFGNYAQTNYLIGFDLDKQMVSFKPTDCTKLKQQEQQHTSSAPVSLKVPRSNPKGFFFFLALATMLFLH
;
A
#
# COMPACT_ATOMS: atom_id res chain seq x y z
N MET A 1 -14.19 -18.24 5.97
CA MET A 1 -13.41 -17.06 5.56
C MET A 1 -14.07 -16.50 4.31
N GLY A 2 -14.18 -15.18 4.20
CA GLY A 2 -14.77 -14.49 3.05
C GLY A 2 -13.89 -13.32 2.63
N VAL A 3 -13.96 -12.96 1.34
CA VAL A 3 -13.22 -11.83 0.76
C VAL A 3 -14.23 -10.82 0.24
N ILE A 4 -14.00 -9.54 0.54
CA ILE A 4 -14.78 -8.44 -0.03
C ILE A 4 -13.97 -7.86 -1.19
N GLY A 5 -14.46 -8.06 -2.41
CA GLY A 5 -13.85 -7.52 -3.61
C GLY A 5 -14.12 -6.01 -3.74
N LEU A 6 -13.07 -5.20 -3.59
CA LEU A 6 -13.13 -3.75 -3.74
C LEU A 6 -12.58 -3.26 -5.07
N GLY A 7 -12.36 -4.15 -6.05
CA GLY A 7 -11.84 -3.76 -7.38
C GLY A 7 -12.82 -2.90 -8.18
N ARG A 8 -12.46 -2.59 -9.42
CA ARG A 8 -13.22 -1.73 -10.34
C ARG A 8 -14.19 -2.52 -11.25
N GLY A 9 -14.25 -3.84 -11.07
CA GLY A 9 -15.14 -4.70 -11.84
C GLY A 9 -16.60 -4.53 -11.46
N SER A 10 -17.51 -4.81 -12.38
CA SER A 10 -18.96 -4.64 -12.22
C SER A 10 -19.58 -5.41 -11.04
N LEU A 11 -18.95 -6.52 -10.63
CA LEU A 11 -19.37 -7.33 -9.48
C LEU A 11 -18.68 -6.93 -8.17
N SER A 12 -17.85 -5.89 -8.16
CA SER A 12 -17.23 -5.39 -6.93
C SER A 12 -18.28 -4.80 -5.98
N LEU A 13 -17.94 -4.74 -4.69
CA LEU A 13 -18.80 -4.07 -3.72
C LEU A 13 -19.00 -2.59 -4.10
N ILE A 14 -17.93 -1.91 -4.52
CA ILE A 14 -17.96 -0.49 -4.88
C ILE A 14 -18.93 -0.25 -6.03
N SER A 15 -18.88 -1.06 -7.09
CA SER A 15 -19.81 -0.94 -8.23
C SER A 15 -21.26 -1.24 -7.86
N GLN A 16 -21.50 -2.10 -6.86
CA GLN A 16 -22.85 -2.47 -6.43
C GLN A 16 -23.50 -1.43 -5.50
N ILE A 17 -22.73 -0.77 -4.64
CA ILE A 17 -23.27 0.16 -3.63
C ILE A 17 -23.08 1.63 -3.98
N GLY A 18 -22.17 1.96 -4.91
CA GLY A 18 -21.75 3.34 -5.19
C GLY A 18 -22.92 4.26 -5.56
N SER A 19 -23.82 3.82 -6.45
CA SER A 19 -24.99 4.61 -6.85
C SER A 19 -25.94 4.93 -5.69
N SER A 20 -26.06 4.01 -4.73
CA SER A 20 -26.92 4.17 -3.55
C SER A 20 -26.30 5.06 -2.48
N LEU A 21 -24.98 5.25 -2.52
CA LEU A 21 -24.22 6.03 -1.55
C LEU A 21 -23.68 7.35 -2.13
N GLY A 22 -24.14 7.76 -3.32
CA GLY A 22 -23.80 9.05 -3.91
C GLY A 22 -22.46 9.12 -4.64
N GLY A 23 -21.82 7.98 -4.96
CA GLY A 23 -20.61 7.93 -5.79
C GLY A 23 -19.84 6.62 -5.68
N ASN A 24 -19.04 6.31 -6.70
CA ASN A 24 -18.14 5.15 -6.71
C ASN A 24 -16.83 5.51 -6.05
N MET A 25 -16.86 5.62 -4.72
CA MET A 25 -15.69 6.00 -3.95
C MET A 25 -15.68 5.31 -2.59
N PHE A 26 -14.49 5.14 -2.05
CA PHE A 26 -14.29 4.65 -0.70
C PHE A 26 -12.98 5.18 -0.13
N SER A 27 -12.84 5.12 1.19
CA SER A 27 -11.57 5.34 1.87
C SER A 27 -11.31 4.29 2.93
N GLN A 28 -10.03 4.09 3.24
CA GLN A 28 -9.59 3.15 4.26
C GLN A 28 -8.47 3.76 5.11
N CYS A 29 -8.44 3.37 6.38
CA CYS A 29 -7.36 3.67 7.31
C CYS A 29 -6.96 2.37 8.00
N LEU A 30 -5.84 1.79 7.56
CA LEU A 30 -5.36 0.51 8.06
C LEU A 30 -4.48 0.71 9.30
N VAL A 31 -4.77 -0.02 10.38
CA VAL A 31 -3.93 0.00 11.57
C VAL A 31 -2.67 -0.85 11.38
N PRO A 32 -1.51 -0.45 11.93
CA PRO A 32 -0.29 -1.25 11.92
C PRO A 32 -0.47 -2.64 12.51
N SER A 33 0.29 -3.62 12.02
CA SER A 33 0.17 -5.02 12.44
C SER A 33 0.54 -5.25 13.91
N ASN A 34 1.37 -4.41 14.53
CA ASN A 34 1.73 -4.49 15.94
C ASN A 34 0.72 -3.81 16.89
N THR A 35 -0.40 -3.28 16.37
CA THR A 35 -1.44 -2.63 17.17
C THR A 35 -2.23 -3.65 18.00
N ASN A 36 -2.73 -3.23 19.18
CA ASN A 36 -3.61 -4.03 20.02
C ASN A 36 -4.80 -4.60 19.19
N PRO A 37 -5.08 -5.93 19.25
CA PRO A 37 -6.15 -6.56 18.47
C PRO A 37 -7.57 -6.01 18.68
N SER A 38 -7.81 -5.31 19.79
CA SER A 38 -9.09 -4.64 20.06
C SER A 38 -9.31 -3.37 19.23
N ILE A 39 -8.24 -2.82 18.63
CA ILE A 39 -8.30 -1.64 17.76
C ILE A 39 -8.51 -2.12 16.33
N THR A 40 -9.53 -1.56 15.68
CA THR A 40 -9.95 -1.92 14.32
C THR A 40 -9.49 -0.89 13.30
N SER A 41 -9.18 -1.33 12.08
CA SER A 41 -9.10 -0.47 10.90
C SER A 41 -10.47 0.11 10.56
N HIS A 42 -10.48 1.16 9.75
CA HIS A 42 -11.69 1.87 9.34
C HIS A 42 -11.81 1.89 7.83
N MET A 43 -13.03 1.78 7.32
CA MET A 43 -13.34 1.91 5.90
C MET A 43 -14.66 2.65 5.74
N SER A 44 -14.74 3.56 4.78
CA SER A 44 -15.92 4.39 4.52
C SER A 44 -16.27 4.36 3.03
N PHE A 45 -17.54 4.39 2.68
CA PHE A 45 -18.03 4.23 1.31
C PHE A 45 -18.97 5.36 0.88
N GLY A 46 -18.90 5.71 -0.40
CA GLY A 46 -19.75 6.70 -1.05
C GLY A 46 -19.38 8.13 -0.72
N HIS A 47 -20.31 9.05 -0.99
CA HIS A 47 -20.15 10.46 -0.68
C HIS A 47 -19.87 10.67 0.81
N GLY A 48 -18.91 11.53 1.12
CA GLY A 48 -18.32 11.68 2.44
C GLY A 48 -17.11 10.78 2.69
N SER A 49 -16.77 9.82 1.81
CA SER A 49 -15.52 9.06 1.98
C SER A 49 -14.28 9.78 1.41
N GLU A 50 -14.44 10.98 0.86
CA GLU A 50 -13.36 11.77 0.27
C GLU A 50 -12.28 12.12 1.30
N VAL A 51 -11.02 11.99 0.88
CA VAL A 51 -9.86 12.36 1.71
C VAL A 51 -9.47 13.79 1.38
N LEU A 52 -9.82 14.70 2.29
CA LEU A 52 -9.66 16.14 2.12
C LEU A 52 -8.83 16.78 3.24
N GLY A 53 -8.45 18.03 3.00
CA GLY A 53 -7.76 18.90 3.96
C GLY A 53 -6.27 19.07 3.63
N ASN A 54 -5.55 19.65 4.59
CA ASN A 54 -4.12 19.87 4.47
C ASN A 54 -3.37 18.53 4.44
N ASP A 55 -2.19 18.55 3.82
CA ASP A 55 -1.26 17.40 3.71
C ASP A 55 -1.80 16.21 2.91
N VAL A 56 -2.93 16.38 2.21
CA VAL A 56 -3.42 15.41 1.23
C VAL A 56 -2.61 15.53 -0.05
N VAL A 57 -2.07 14.41 -0.50
CA VAL A 57 -1.43 14.28 -1.82
C VAL A 57 -2.22 13.29 -2.67
N SER A 58 -2.28 13.51 -3.98
CA SER A 58 -3.12 12.70 -4.87
C SER A 58 -2.39 12.32 -6.15
N THR A 59 -2.63 11.10 -6.61
CA THR A 59 -2.08 10.54 -7.85
C THR A 59 -3.20 9.98 -8.72
N PRO A 60 -3.13 10.12 -10.05
CA PRO A 60 -4.15 9.59 -10.94
C PRO A 60 -4.15 8.06 -10.96
N LEU A 61 -5.34 7.48 -11.00
CA LEU A 61 -5.53 6.09 -11.36
C LEU A 61 -5.25 5.90 -12.84
N VAL A 62 -4.51 4.85 -13.16
CA VAL A 62 -4.19 4.46 -14.52
C VAL A 62 -5.00 3.22 -14.90
N PHE A 63 -5.59 3.24 -16.08
CA PHE A 63 -6.14 2.04 -16.69
C PHE A 63 -5.00 1.31 -17.41
N ASN A 64 -4.80 0.04 -17.08
CA ASN A 64 -3.78 -0.77 -17.74
C ASN A 64 -4.37 -1.47 -18.97
N ASP A 65 -4.61 -0.67 -20.03
CA ASP A 65 -5.15 -1.16 -21.32
C ASP A 65 -4.21 -2.18 -21.98
N ALA A 66 -2.91 -2.17 -21.64
CA ALA A 66 -1.91 -3.10 -22.17
C ALA A 66 -2.17 -4.56 -21.76
N SER A 67 -3.05 -4.78 -20.78
CA SER A 67 -3.42 -6.11 -20.27
C SER A 67 -4.61 -6.76 -21.01
N ASN A 68 -5.13 -6.15 -22.09
CA ASN A 68 -6.35 -6.60 -22.79
C ASN A 68 -7.53 -6.85 -21.82
N GLY A 69 -7.64 -6.04 -20.78
CA GLY A 69 -8.69 -6.15 -19.78
C GLY A 69 -8.42 -7.12 -18.62
N ALA A 70 -7.30 -7.84 -18.63
CA ALA A 70 -6.97 -8.78 -17.55
C ALA A 70 -6.80 -8.09 -16.19
N TYR A 71 -6.42 -6.81 -16.20
CA TYR A 71 -6.13 -6.02 -14.99
C TYR A 71 -7.03 -4.79 -14.80
N ASP A 72 -8.12 -4.65 -15.58
CA ASP A 72 -9.02 -3.49 -15.52
C ASP A 72 -9.69 -3.30 -14.16
N THR A 73 -9.74 -4.36 -13.36
CA THR A 73 -10.35 -4.35 -12.03
C THR A 73 -9.42 -3.84 -10.93
N GLN A 74 -8.13 -3.64 -11.21
CA GLN A 74 -7.11 -3.29 -10.22
C GLN A 74 -6.83 -1.78 -10.19
N TYR A 75 -6.23 -1.33 -9.08
CA TYR A 75 -5.89 0.07 -8.84
C TYR A 75 -4.42 0.32 -9.19
N PHE A 76 -4.15 0.75 -10.42
CA PHE A 76 -2.80 1.13 -10.82
C PHE A 76 -2.56 2.62 -10.67
N VAL A 77 -1.36 2.96 -10.23
CA VAL A 77 -0.81 4.31 -10.15
C VAL A 77 0.60 4.28 -10.75
N THR A 78 1.17 5.45 -11.02
CA THR A 78 2.51 5.56 -11.61
C THR A 78 3.53 5.91 -10.53
N LEU A 79 4.46 4.99 -10.24
CA LEU A 79 5.60 5.21 -9.36
C LEU A 79 6.81 5.68 -10.17
N LEU A 80 7.34 6.85 -9.85
CA LEU A 80 8.49 7.47 -10.50
C LEU A 80 9.83 6.99 -9.91
N GLY A 81 9.84 6.72 -8.61
CA GLY A 81 11.02 6.29 -7.87
C GLY A 81 10.76 6.23 -6.38
N ILE A 82 11.78 5.85 -5.63
CA ILE A 82 11.76 5.82 -4.16
C ILE A 82 13.02 6.52 -3.66
N SER A 83 12.87 7.50 -2.79
CA SER A 83 14.01 8.06 -2.06
C SER A 83 14.25 7.32 -0.76
N VAL A 84 15.52 7.02 -0.48
CA VAL A 84 16.00 6.61 0.85
C VAL A 84 16.57 7.86 1.51
N GLU A 85 15.80 8.47 2.41
CA GLU A 85 16.10 9.80 2.95
C GLU A 85 16.31 10.84 1.83
N ASP A 86 17.55 11.30 1.65
CA ASP A 86 17.98 12.29 0.67
C ASP A 86 18.40 11.69 -0.69
N ILE A 87 18.47 10.36 -0.80
CA ILE A 87 18.97 9.66 -1.98
C ILE A 87 17.80 9.15 -2.83
N ASN A 88 17.55 9.81 -3.96
CA ASN A 88 16.51 9.39 -4.91
C ASN A 88 16.96 8.22 -5.79
N LEU A 89 16.17 7.15 -5.82
CA LEU A 89 16.35 6.00 -6.71
C LEU A 89 15.20 5.95 -7.73
N PRO A 90 15.47 6.19 -9.04
CA PRO A 90 14.43 6.12 -10.05
C PRO A 90 13.93 4.67 -10.23
N PHE A 91 12.66 4.52 -10.59
CA PHE A 91 12.01 3.21 -10.76
C PHE A 91 12.75 2.31 -11.76
N LYS A 92 13.16 2.88 -12.90
CA LYS A 92 14.06 2.23 -13.88
C LYS A 92 15.40 2.94 -13.92
N ASN A 93 16.47 2.20 -14.24
CA ASN A 93 17.78 2.78 -14.51
C ASN A 93 17.73 3.58 -15.84
N GLY A 94 18.07 4.86 -15.76
CA GLY A 94 18.01 5.80 -16.87
C GLY A 94 17.78 7.23 -16.37
N SER A 95 18.32 8.22 -17.07
CA SER A 95 18.24 9.63 -16.67
C SER A 95 16.95 10.33 -17.13
N SER A 96 16.10 9.69 -17.93
CA SER A 96 14.84 10.28 -18.40
C SER A 96 13.62 9.57 -17.81
N LEU A 97 12.65 10.38 -17.33
CA LEU A 97 11.31 9.95 -16.95
C LEU A 97 10.50 9.41 -18.14
N ASP A 98 10.93 9.66 -19.38
CA ASP A 98 10.26 9.24 -20.62
C ASP A 98 10.17 7.70 -20.78
N HIS A 99 10.89 6.93 -19.95
CA HIS A 99 10.90 5.47 -19.98
C HIS A 99 10.03 4.82 -18.89
N ILE A 100 9.36 5.61 -18.04
CA ILE A 100 8.46 5.09 -17.00
C ILE A 100 7.11 4.78 -17.64
N VAL A 101 6.76 3.50 -17.66
CA VAL A 101 5.45 3.04 -18.10
C VAL A 101 4.42 3.46 -17.05
N LYS A 102 3.37 4.18 -17.46
CA LYS A 102 2.28 4.55 -16.56
C LYS A 102 1.58 3.31 -16.03
N GLY A 103 1.11 3.37 -14.78
CA GLY A 103 0.45 2.23 -14.15
C GLY A 103 1.41 1.07 -13.83
N ASN A 104 2.65 1.39 -13.48
CA ASN A 104 3.68 0.42 -13.08
C ASN A 104 3.60 0.00 -11.60
N MET A 105 2.61 0.49 -10.82
CA MET A 105 2.44 0.13 -9.42
C MET A 105 0.97 -0.13 -9.11
N MET A 106 0.64 -1.33 -8.64
CA MET A 106 -0.70 -1.68 -8.17
C MET A 106 -0.83 -1.40 -6.68
N ILE A 107 -1.93 -0.78 -6.25
CA ILE A 107 -2.27 -0.67 -4.83
C ILE A 107 -3.11 -1.89 -4.45
N ASP A 108 -2.58 -2.75 -3.59
CA ASP A 108 -3.23 -3.98 -3.16
C ASP A 108 -3.11 -4.15 -1.64
N SER A 109 -4.24 -4.10 -0.94
CA SER A 109 -4.30 -4.32 0.50
C SER A 109 -4.23 -5.80 0.89
N GLY A 110 -4.28 -6.70 -0.10
CA GLY A 110 -4.08 -8.14 0.05
C GLY A 110 -2.63 -8.49 0.24
N THR A 111 -1.75 -8.01 -0.64
CA THR A 111 -0.32 -8.28 -0.56
C THR A 111 0.28 -7.62 0.70
N PRO A 112 0.98 -8.35 1.59
CA PRO A 112 1.51 -7.76 2.82
C PRO A 112 2.62 -6.74 2.56
N THR A 113 3.67 -7.16 1.86
CA THR A 113 4.88 -6.39 1.58
C THR A 113 4.75 -5.56 0.29
N ILE A 114 5.63 -4.58 0.12
CA ILE A 114 5.80 -3.92 -1.17
C ILE A 114 6.58 -4.87 -2.09
N LEU A 115 6.09 -5.09 -3.31
CA LEU A 115 6.78 -5.87 -4.32
C LEU A 115 7.31 -4.94 -5.41
N LEU A 116 8.60 -5.05 -5.75
CA LEU A 116 9.23 -4.23 -6.78
C LEU A 116 9.91 -5.12 -7.84
N PRO A 117 10.04 -4.67 -9.09
CA PRO A 117 10.88 -5.36 -10.07
C PRO A 117 12.27 -5.61 -9.50
N GLU A 118 12.83 -6.77 -9.81
CA GLU A 118 14.02 -7.32 -9.14
C GLU A 118 15.19 -6.32 -9.09
N GLU A 119 15.51 -5.68 -10.21
CA GLU A 119 16.59 -4.69 -10.29
C GLU A 119 16.35 -3.48 -9.38
N PHE A 120 15.11 -3.00 -9.29
CA PHE A 120 14.78 -1.85 -8.44
C PHE A 120 14.80 -2.24 -6.96
N TYR A 121 14.27 -3.41 -6.61
CA TYR A 121 14.33 -3.95 -5.26
C TYR A 121 15.77 -4.02 -4.74
N HIS A 122 16.69 -4.58 -5.52
CA HIS A 122 18.09 -4.73 -5.09
C HIS A 122 18.77 -3.38 -4.84
N ARG A 123 18.62 -2.41 -5.76
CA ARG A 123 19.16 -1.04 -5.56
C ARG A 123 18.62 -0.38 -4.29
N LEU A 124 17.31 -0.52 -4.06
CA LEU A 124 16.67 0.03 -2.88
C LEU A 124 17.16 -0.65 -1.60
N MET A 125 17.22 -1.97 -1.60
CA MET A 125 17.63 -2.78 -0.45
C MET A 125 19.09 -2.50 -0.05
N GLU A 126 20.00 -2.36 -1.02
CA GLU A 126 21.38 -1.95 -0.76
C GLU A 126 21.46 -0.56 -0.10
N LYS A 127 20.71 0.42 -0.62
CA LYS A 127 20.71 1.77 -0.05
C LYS A 127 20.08 1.85 1.33
N VAL A 128 19.04 1.05 1.59
CA VAL A 128 18.46 0.92 2.93
C VAL A 128 19.47 0.27 3.87
N ARG A 129 20.19 -0.78 3.41
CA ARG A 129 21.24 -1.43 4.19
C ARG A 129 22.32 -0.44 4.61
N ASP A 130 22.78 0.40 3.69
CA ASP A 130 23.81 1.43 3.95
C ASP A 130 23.39 2.46 5.02
N LYS A 131 22.07 2.69 5.18
CA LYS A 131 21.50 3.68 6.12
C LYS A 131 21.16 3.10 7.50
N VAL A 132 21.24 1.79 7.68
CA VAL A 132 20.97 1.13 8.96
C VAL A 132 22.30 0.81 9.65
N SER A 133 22.46 1.27 10.89
CA SER A 133 23.70 1.09 11.67
C SER A 133 23.87 -0.31 12.28
N LEU A 134 22.86 -1.18 12.16
CA LEU A 134 22.88 -2.54 12.67
C LEU A 134 23.47 -3.47 11.61
N GLU A 135 24.20 -4.49 12.06
CA GLU A 135 24.62 -5.57 11.18
C GLU A 135 23.41 -6.39 10.74
N PRO A 136 23.22 -6.64 9.44
CA PRO A 136 22.20 -7.55 8.95
C PRO A 136 22.37 -8.95 9.56
N ILE A 137 21.26 -9.60 9.88
CA ILE A 137 21.28 -11.01 10.23
C ILE A 137 21.75 -11.78 8.99
N ALA A 138 22.80 -12.60 9.15
CA ALA A 138 23.30 -13.44 8.07
C ALA A 138 22.19 -14.34 7.53
N ASP A 139 22.20 -14.56 6.21
CA ASP A 139 21.22 -15.37 5.50
C ASP A 139 20.95 -16.68 6.24
N SER A 140 19.78 -16.78 6.87
CA SER A 140 19.31 -18.02 7.47
C SER A 140 18.29 -18.65 6.53
N ILE A 141 18.31 -19.98 6.43
CA ILE A 141 17.34 -20.74 5.63
C ILE A 141 15.89 -20.40 6.04
N SER A 142 15.67 -19.97 7.29
CA SER A 142 14.36 -19.57 7.81
C SER A 142 13.90 -18.17 7.42
N LEU A 143 14.82 -17.22 7.19
CA LEU A 143 14.51 -15.81 6.88
C LEU A 143 14.64 -15.49 5.38
N GLY A 144 15.23 -16.40 4.60
CA GLY A 144 15.44 -16.20 3.16
C GLY A 144 16.43 -15.06 2.87
N TYR A 145 16.30 -14.45 1.68
CA TYR A 145 17.13 -13.32 1.22
C TYR A 145 16.60 -11.94 1.68
N GLN A 146 15.81 -11.92 2.75
CA GLN A 146 15.19 -10.70 3.24
C GLN A 146 16.16 -9.93 4.14
N LEU A 147 16.25 -8.61 3.97
CA LEU A 147 17.12 -7.77 4.80
C LEU A 147 16.53 -7.66 6.21
N CYS A 148 17.11 -8.35 7.18
CA CYS A 148 16.63 -8.40 8.56
C CYS A 148 17.66 -7.94 9.56
N TYR A 149 17.19 -7.38 10.67
CA TYR A 149 18.02 -6.86 11.76
C TYR A 149 17.49 -7.33 13.10
N ARG A 150 18.41 -7.53 14.05
CA ARG A 150 18.06 -7.84 15.44
C ARG A 150 18.19 -6.60 16.31
N THR A 151 17.12 -6.25 17.02
CA THR A 151 17.11 -5.15 17.99
C THR A 151 16.09 -5.39 19.10
N GLN A 152 16.50 -5.17 20.35
CA GLN A 152 15.63 -5.23 21.53
C GLN A 152 14.86 -3.92 21.77
N THR A 153 15.22 -2.85 21.05
CA THR A 153 14.58 -1.54 21.09
C THR A 153 13.79 -1.30 19.81
N ASN A 154 12.95 -0.26 19.81
CA ASN A 154 12.24 0.17 18.60
C ASN A 154 13.22 0.37 17.44
N PHE A 155 12.97 -0.32 16.33
CA PHE A 155 13.82 -0.26 15.15
C PHE A 155 13.87 1.16 14.57
N SER A 156 15.06 1.77 14.55
CA SER A 156 15.32 3.10 14.00
C SER A 156 15.87 2.98 12.58
N GLY A 157 14.97 2.71 11.63
CA GLY A 157 15.28 2.65 10.20
C GLY A 157 15.31 4.02 9.51
N PRO A 158 15.76 4.09 8.25
CA PRO A 158 15.59 5.27 7.43
C PRO A 158 14.11 5.52 7.15
N THR A 159 13.81 6.74 6.68
CA THR A 159 12.52 7.05 6.07
C THR A 159 12.62 6.85 4.56
N LEU A 160 11.58 6.25 3.95
CA LEU A 160 11.47 6.17 2.50
C LEU A 160 10.42 7.14 2.00
N THR A 161 10.57 7.65 0.77
CA THR A 161 9.50 8.40 0.09
C THR A 161 9.20 7.73 -1.23
N ALA A 162 7.98 7.22 -1.39
CA ALA A 162 7.49 6.73 -2.67
C ALA A 162 6.98 7.92 -3.49
N HIS A 163 7.66 8.20 -4.59
CA HIS A 163 7.34 9.31 -5.49
C HIS A 163 6.38 8.84 -6.56
N PHE A 164 5.08 9.00 -6.34
CA PHE A 164 4.06 8.78 -7.35
C PHE A 164 3.92 10.02 -8.25
N GLU A 165 3.36 9.85 -9.44
CA GLU A 165 2.99 10.98 -10.30
C GLU A 165 2.01 11.89 -9.56
N GLY A 166 2.47 13.07 -9.14
CA GLY A 166 1.68 14.07 -8.40
C GLY A 166 1.62 13.89 -6.88
N ALA A 167 2.22 12.85 -6.31
CA ALA A 167 2.14 12.59 -4.87
C ALA A 167 3.41 11.97 -4.29
N ASP A 168 3.91 12.56 -3.21
CA ASP A 168 5.00 12.00 -2.40
C ASP A 168 4.44 11.35 -1.15
N VAL A 169 4.60 10.02 -1.02
CA VAL A 169 4.10 9.25 0.12
C VAL A 169 5.28 8.80 0.97
N VAL A 170 5.34 9.35 2.19
CA VAL A 170 6.43 9.10 3.15
C VAL A 170 6.14 7.83 3.96
N LEU A 171 7.06 6.87 3.94
CA LEU A 171 6.99 5.62 4.69
C LEU A 171 7.98 5.64 5.85
N THR A 172 7.44 5.51 7.05
CA THR A 172 8.22 5.48 8.30
C THR A 172 8.78 4.08 8.57
N PRO A 173 9.76 3.93 9.49
CA PRO A 173 10.31 2.63 9.88
C PRO A 173 9.25 1.57 10.22
N THR A 174 8.12 1.98 10.81
CA THR A 174 7.02 1.05 11.17
C THR A 174 6.27 0.45 9.98
N GLN A 175 6.36 1.07 8.79
CA GLN A 175 5.74 0.61 7.56
C GLN A 175 6.72 -0.20 6.69
N ILE A 176 8.02 0.04 6.85
CA ILE A 176 9.07 -0.56 6.01
C ILE A 176 9.85 -1.67 6.72
N PHE A 177 9.74 -1.83 8.04
CA PHE A 177 10.30 -2.96 8.79
C PHE A 177 9.23 -3.63 9.64
N ILE A 178 9.06 -4.94 9.47
CA ILE A 178 8.02 -5.73 10.15
C ILE A 178 8.64 -6.72 11.14
N PRO A 179 8.03 -6.91 12.32
CA PRO A 179 8.47 -7.93 13.25
C PRO A 179 8.10 -9.32 12.71
N VAL A 180 9.09 -10.21 12.57
CA VAL A 180 8.88 -11.59 12.12
C VAL A 180 9.09 -12.61 13.24
N GLU A 181 10.00 -12.30 14.16
CA GLU A 181 10.30 -13.06 15.38
C GLU A 181 10.60 -12.07 16.51
N ASP A 182 10.77 -12.57 17.74
CA ASP A 182 11.16 -11.73 18.87
C ASP A 182 12.49 -11.01 18.57
N ASP A 183 12.47 -9.69 18.72
CA ASP A 183 13.58 -8.78 18.40
C ASP A 183 14.08 -8.81 16.95
N VAL A 184 13.39 -9.47 16.00
CA VAL A 184 13.80 -9.55 14.59
C VAL A 184 12.83 -8.76 13.71
N PHE A 185 13.38 -7.76 13.03
CA PHE A 185 12.65 -6.88 12.11
C PHE A 185 13.20 -7.04 10.70
N CYS A 186 12.32 -7.35 9.74
CA CYS A 186 12.69 -7.58 8.35
C CYS A 186 12.11 -6.50 7.44
N PHE A 187 12.89 -6.14 6.42
CA PHE A 187 12.53 -5.14 5.43
C PHE A 187 11.28 -5.58 4.66
N ALA A 188 10.22 -4.80 4.72
CA ALA A 188 8.89 -5.13 4.20
C ALA A 188 8.76 -4.94 2.68
N PHE A 189 9.85 -5.23 1.96
CA PHE A 189 9.94 -5.21 0.50
C PHE A 189 10.44 -6.56 0.00
N SER A 190 10.04 -6.94 -1.19
CA SER A 190 10.56 -8.13 -1.88
C SER A 190 10.58 -7.91 -3.38
N SER A 191 11.32 -8.74 -4.11
CA SER A 191 11.24 -8.77 -5.56
C SER A 191 9.94 -9.45 -6.01
N THR A 192 9.33 -8.94 -7.08
CA THR A 192 8.30 -9.68 -7.84
C THR A 192 8.96 -10.52 -8.93
N PHE A 193 8.34 -11.67 -9.26
CA PHE A 193 8.73 -12.49 -10.40
C PHE A 193 8.37 -11.84 -11.75
N SER A 194 7.45 -10.88 -11.75
CA SER A 194 7.10 -10.09 -12.93
C SER A 194 7.91 -8.80 -12.97
N ASN A 195 8.47 -8.50 -14.14
CA ASN A 195 9.17 -7.23 -14.37
C ASN A 195 8.25 -6.11 -14.90
N GLU A 196 6.94 -6.37 -14.97
CA GLU A 196 5.98 -5.45 -15.61
C GLU A 196 5.48 -4.37 -14.66
N TYR A 197 5.16 -4.72 -13.41
CA TYR A 197 4.64 -3.81 -12.39
C TYR A 197 5.05 -4.23 -10.98
N GLY A 198 5.09 -3.26 -10.07
CA GLY A 198 5.21 -3.47 -8.62
C GLY A 198 3.86 -3.47 -7.91
N ILE A 199 3.86 -3.83 -6.63
CA ILE A 199 2.68 -3.83 -5.76
C ILE A 199 2.98 -3.00 -4.50
N PHE A 200 2.16 -2.00 -4.23
CA PHE A 200 2.15 -1.21 -3.00
C PHE A 200 1.28 -1.92 -1.95
N GLY A 201 1.93 -2.74 -1.13
CA GLY A 201 1.28 -3.64 -0.19
C GLY A 201 0.68 -2.99 1.07
N ASN A 202 0.04 -3.84 1.86
CA ASN A 202 -0.69 -3.52 3.08
C ASN A 202 0.13 -2.73 4.11
N TYR A 203 1.36 -3.15 4.40
CA TYR A 203 2.16 -2.50 5.46
C TYR A 203 2.41 -1.02 5.14
N ALA A 204 2.67 -0.70 3.88
CA ALA A 204 2.88 0.67 3.41
C ALA A 204 1.61 1.52 3.46
N GLN A 205 0.44 0.89 3.38
CA GLN A 205 -0.86 1.55 3.47
C GLN A 205 -1.29 1.84 4.92
N THR A 206 -0.61 1.31 5.93
CA THR A 206 -0.94 1.59 7.34
C THR A 206 -0.62 3.01 7.74
N ASN A 207 -1.36 3.57 8.71
CA ASN A 207 -1.24 4.97 9.15
C ASN A 207 -1.39 6.02 8.03
N TYR A 208 -2.13 5.65 6.98
CA TYR A 208 -2.62 6.56 5.96
C TYR A 208 -4.13 6.40 5.85
N LEU A 209 -4.83 7.54 5.79
CA LEU A 209 -6.19 7.57 5.26
C LEU A 209 -6.06 7.65 3.73
N ILE A 210 -6.41 6.56 3.06
CA ILE A 210 -6.29 6.40 1.62
C ILE A 210 -7.68 6.44 1.01
N GLY A 211 -7.92 7.38 0.10
CA GLY A 211 -9.18 7.54 -0.62
C GLY A 211 -9.04 7.09 -2.06
N PHE A 212 -10.00 6.32 -2.54
CA PHE A 212 -10.15 5.90 -3.92
C PHE A 212 -11.42 6.54 -4.47
N ASP A 213 -11.25 7.55 -5.32
CA ASP A 213 -12.35 8.24 -6.00
C ASP A 213 -12.40 7.76 -7.45
N LEU A 214 -13.26 6.78 -7.74
CA LEU A 214 -13.35 6.18 -9.07
C LEU A 214 -14.15 7.07 -10.03
N ASP A 215 -14.95 7.99 -9.52
CA ASP A 215 -15.63 8.96 -10.36
C ASP A 215 -14.64 10.01 -10.89
N LYS A 216 -13.64 10.40 -10.08
CA LYS A 216 -12.54 11.29 -10.50
C LYS A 216 -11.28 10.58 -11.01
N GLN A 217 -11.21 9.26 -10.91
CA GLN A 217 -10.03 8.45 -11.26
C GLN A 217 -8.77 8.89 -10.48
N MET A 218 -8.90 9.06 -9.16
CA MET A 218 -7.80 9.52 -8.30
C MET A 218 -7.65 8.65 -7.05
N VAL A 219 -6.41 8.50 -6.59
CA VAL A 219 -6.09 8.02 -5.24
C VAL A 219 -5.48 9.16 -4.43
N SER A 220 -5.96 9.34 -3.21
CA SER A 220 -5.47 10.36 -2.28
C SER A 220 -4.90 9.73 -1.02
N PHE A 221 -3.78 10.24 -0.54
CA PHE A 221 -3.10 9.79 0.66
C PHE A 221 -3.03 10.92 1.68
N LYS A 222 -3.35 10.62 2.94
CA LYS A 222 -3.19 11.54 4.06
C LYS A 222 -2.57 10.82 5.26
N PRO A 223 -1.38 11.23 5.74
CA PRO A 223 -0.82 10.70 6.97
C PRO A 223 -1.82 10.81 8.11
N THR A 224 -2.17 9.69 8.74
CA THR A 224 -3.26 9.62 9.73
C THR A 224 -2.96 8.54 10.76
N ASP A 225 -3.06 8.86 12.05
CA ASP A 225 -3.03 7.83 13.11
C ASP A 225 -4.34 7.02 13.07
N CYS A 226 -4.32 5.91 12.33
CA CYS A 226 -5.50 5.07 12.13
C CYS A 226 -5.97 4.39 13.42
N THR A 227 -5.16 4.38 14.49
CA THR A 227 -5.57 3.85 15.80
C THR A 227 -6.45 4.82 16.59
N LYS A 228 -6.37 6.11 16.25
CA LYS A 228 -7.14 7.19 16.89
C LYS A 228 -8.24 7.75 16.00
N LEU A 229 -8.39 7.22 14.78
CA LEU A 229 -9.42 7.67 13.88
C LEU A 229 -10.79 7.30 14.47
N LYS A 230 -11.44 8.28 15.09
CA LYS A 230 -12.86 8.18 15.40
C LYS A 230 -13.62 8.25 14.09
N GLN A 231 -14.72 7.49 13.97
CA GLN A 231 -15.67 7.69 12.89
C GLN A 231 -15.99 9.18 12.87
N GLN A 232 -15.49 9.91 11.88
CA GLN A 232 -15.92 11.28 11.70
C GLN A 232 -17.38 11.16 11.27
N GLU A 233 -18.28 11.49 12.18
CA GLU A 233 -19.39 12.35 11.80
C GLU A 233 -18.74 13.55 11.11
N GLN A 234 -18.68 13.50 9.78
CA GLN A 234 -18.38 14.68 8.99
C GLN A 234 -19.51 15.67 9.26
N GLN A 235 -19.34 16.46 10.31
CA GLN A 235 -20.09 17.69 10.50
C GLN A 235 -19.66 18.63 9.38
N HIS A 236 -20.22 18.46 8.17
CA HIS A 236 -20.54 19.52 7.21
C HIS A 236 -21.18 19.04 5.88
N THR A 237 -21.80 17.86 5.79
CA THR A 237 -22.71 17.50 4.68
C THR A 237 -23.84 16.59 5.18
N SER A 238 -25.05 16.71 4.62
CA SER A 238 -26.29 16.11 5.15
C SER A 238 -26.43 14.58 4.97
N SER A 239 -25.33 13.87 4.73
CA SER A 239 -25.31 12.41 4.60
C SER A 239 -23.93 11.89 5.01
N ALA A 240 -23.81 11.32 6.21
CA ALA A 240 -22.57 10.69 6.64
C ALA A 240 -22.26 9.44 5.80
N PRO A 241 -20.99 9.16 5.47
CA PRO A 241 -20.61 7.98 4.70
C PRO A 241 -20.88 6.69 5.48
N VAL A 242 -21.23 5.62 4.77
CA VAL A 242 -21.36 4.29 5.39
C VAL A 242 -19.99 3.82 5.82
N SER A 243 -19.81 3.57 7.11
CA SER A 243 -18.50 3.24 7.68
C SER A 243 -18.49 1.87 8.36
N LEU A 244 -17.45 1.07 8.07
CA LEU A 244 -17.22 -0.25 8.63
C LEU A 244 -15.99 -0.25 9.54
N LYS A 245 -16.07 -1.03 10.62
CA LYS A 245 -14.89 -1.43 11.40
C LYS A 245 -14.35 -2.72 10.82
N VAL A 246 -13.08 -2.71 10.47
CA VAL A 246 -12.39 -3.84 9.85
C VAL A 246 -11.43 -4.42 10.89
N PRO A 247 -11.57 -5.70 11.29
CA PRO A 247 -10.63 -6.34 12.19
C PRO A 247 -9.18 -6.27 11.66
N ARG A 248 -8.21 -6.18 12.57
CA ARG A 248 -6.79 -6.19 12.22
C ARG A 248 -6.44 -7.45 11.44
N SER A 249 -5.69 -7.29 10.35
CA SER A 249 -5.08 -8.40 9.62
C SER A 249 -4.04 -9.12 10.51
N ASN A 250 -4.18 -10.43 10.70
CA ASN A 250 -3.26 -11.21 11.51
C ASN A 250 -2.11 -11.75 10.62
N PRO A 251 -0.83 -11.42 10.89
CA PRO A 251 0.29 -11.95 10.11
C PRO A 251 0.45 -13.47 10.26
N LYS A 252 -0.04 -14.08 11.35
CA LYS A 252 -0.02 -15.54 11.57
C LYS A 252 -1.27 -16.26 11.03
N GLY A 253 -2.20 -15.52 10.43
CA GLY A 253 -3.43 -16.09 9.89
C GLY A 253 -3.98 -15.19 8.80
N PHE A 254 -3.73 -15.59 7.55
CA PHE A 254 -4.30 -15.11 6.29
C PHE A 254 -5.53 -14.18 6.43
N PHE A 255 -5.30 -12.93 6.81
CA PHE A 255 -6.21 -11.82 6.52
C PHE A 255 -5.59 -11.10 5.33
N PHE A 256 -5.82 -11.67 4.15
CA PHE A 256 -5.55 -11.02 2.89
C PHE A 256 -6.85 -10.35 2.43
N PHE A 257 -6.84 -9.03 2.23
CA PHE A 257 -7.76 -8.39 1.30
C PHE A 257 -7.30 -8.71 -0.12
N LEU A 258 -7.33 -9.97 -0.52
CA LEU A 258 -6.85 -10.37 -1.84
C LEU A 258 -7.76 -9.72 -2.89
N ALA A 259 -7.26 -8.71 -3.62
CA ALA A 259 -7.72 -8.54 -4.99
C ALA A 259 -7.35 -9.86 -5.69
N LEU A 260 -8.34 -10.63 -6.16
CA LEU A 260 -8.07 -11.84 -6.91
C LEU A 260 -7.19 -11.47 -8.12
N ALA A 261 -5.88 -11.69 -8.01
CA ALA A 261 -5.08 -12.01 -9.17
C ALA A 261 -5.52 -13.42 -9.56
N THR A 262 -6.24 -13.54 -10.67
CA THR A 262 -6.41 -14.80 -11.38
C THR A 262 -5.02 -15.33 -11.74
N MET A 263 -4.39 -16.07 -10.84
CA MET A 263 -3.38 -17.06 -11.20
C MET A 263 -4.13 -18.21 -11.86
N LEU A 264 -4.26 -18.15 -13.18
CA LEU A 264 -4.45 -19.37 -13.96
C LEU A 264 -3.20 -20.22 -13.79
N PHE A 265 -3.30 -21.21 -12.91
CA PHE A 265 -2.55 -22.45 -13.09
C PHE A 265 -3.03 -23.08 -14.40
N LEU A 266 -2.26 -22.93 -15.47
CA LEU A 266 -2.33 -23.83 -16.61
C LEU A 266 -1.23 -24.88 -16.42
N HIS A 267 -1.67 -26.14 -16.37
CA HIS A 267 -0.85 -27.31 -16.64
C HIS A 267 -0.31 -27.25 -18.08
#